data_AF-A0A5K3FZN1-F1
#
_entry.id   AF-A0A5K3FZN1-F1
#
_cell.length_a   1.000
_cell.length_b   1.000
_cell.length_c   1.000
_cell.angle_alpha   90.00
_cell.angle_beta   90.00
_cell.angle_gamma   90.00
#
_symmetry.space_group_name_H-M   'P 1'
#
loop_
_entity.id
_entity.type
_entity.pdbx_description
1 polymer ?
#
loop_
_entity_poly.entity_id
_entity_poly.type
_entity_poly.pdbx_seq_one_letter_code
_entity_poly.pdbx_strand_id
1 'polypeptide(L)'
;MPDSIQKIELIAVPVGSDLGVANASAVVAPTATEGSITTGLRPYTENNVVVQVTTNGATTAFPTGQAWTWSTAPSPPADITAKALSSSSIMVS
;
A
#
# COMPACT_ATOMS: atom_id res chain seq x y z
N MET A 1 -9.35 7.32 -35.13
CA MET A 1 -9.30 5.96 -34.52
C MET A 1 -9.89 6.10 -33.13
N PRO A 2 -10.75 5.20 -32.64
CA PRO A 2 -11.30 5.35 -31.29
C PRO A 2 -10.16 5.21 -30.28
N ASP A 3 -10.16 6.10 -29.28
CA ASP A 3 -9.15 6.18 -28.23
C ASP A 3 -9.02 4.83 -27.52
N SER A 4 -7.93 4.12 -27.81
CA SER A 4 -7.70 2.78 -27.28
C SER A 4 -6.98 2.91 -25.94
N ILE A 5 -7.61 2.43 -24.86
CA ILE A 5 -6.99 2.35 -23.53
C ILE A 5 -5.77 1.44 -23.62
N GLN A 6 -4.62 1.96 -23.21
CA GLN A 6 -3.33 1.26 -23.35
C GLN A 6 -2.97 0.48 -22.07
N LYS A 7 -3.33 1.00 -20.90
CA LYS A 7 -2.94 0.44 -19.60
C LYS A 7 -3.91 0.83 -18.49
N ILE A 8 -4.15 -0.09 -17.54
CA ILE A 8 -4.87 0.17 -16.27
C ILE A 8 -4.04 -0.37 -15.10
N GLU A 9 -3.81 0.45 -14.08
CA GLU A 9 -3.08 0.12 -12.83
C GLU A 9 -3.92 0.52 -11.62
N LEU A 10 -4.20 -0.38 -10.69
CA LEU A 10 -4.51 -0.02 -9.30
C LEU A 10 -3.22 0.39 -8.58
N ILE A 11 -3.28 1.23 -7.57
CA ILE A 11 -2.11 1.70 -6.83
C ILE A 11 -2.57 1.95 -5.40
N ALA A 12 -1.78 1.53 -4.41
CA ALA A 12 -1.99 1.90 -3.01
C ALA A 12 -0.95 2.95 -2.60
N VAL A 13 -1.41 4.05 -2.01
CA VAL A 13 -0.59 5.17 -1.53
C VAL A 13 -0.82 5.36 -0.03
N PRO A 14 0.21 5.43 0.82
CA PRO A 14 0.01 5.68 2.25
C PRO A 14 -0.79 6.96 2.51
N VAL A 15 -1.73 6.91 3.45
CA VAL A 15 -2.55 8.07 3.80
C VAL A 15 -1.64 9.20 4.34
N GLY A 16 -1.77 10.41 3.78
CA GLY A 16 -0.99 11.59 4.19
C GLY A 16 0.43 11.69 3.60
N SER A 17 0.76 10.93 2.56
CA SER A 17 2.05 11.01 1.86
C SER A 17 2.02 11.92 0.63
N ASP A 18 3.06 12.75 0.44
CA ASP A 18 3.26 13.66 -0.71
C ASP A 18 3.85 12.93 -1.95
N LEU A 19 3.33 11.74 -2.26
CA LEU A 19 3.62 10.83 -3.41
C LEU A 19 4.59 9.66 -3.12
N GLY A 20 4.14 8.46 -3.51
CA GLY A 20 4.90 7.20 -3.43
C GLY A 20 4.05 5.99 -3.81
N VAL A 21 3.58 6.00 -5.05
CA VAL A 21 2.76 4.97 -5.70
C VAL A 21 3.47 3.62 -5.69
N ALA A 22 2.84 2.57 -5.15
CA ALA A 22 3.21 1.18 -5.41
C ALA A 22 1.99 0.49 -6.08
N ASN A 23 2.16 -0.33 -7.12
CA ASN A 23 1.15 -0.55 -8.22
C ASN A 23 0.47 -1.94 -8.20
N ALA A 24 -0.86 -2.10 -7.98
CA ALA A 24 -1.91 -3.18 -7.94
C ALA A 24 -2.67 -3.38 -9.30
N SER A 25 -3.29 -4.52 -9.67
CA SER A 25 -3.82 -4.75 -11.05
C SER A 25 -5.19 -5.43 -11.12
N ALA A 26 -6.03 -5.04 -12.08
CA ALA A 26 -7.13 -5.83 -12.67
C ALA A 26 -7.58 -5.21 -14.02
N VAL A 27 -7.74 -6.03 -15.08
CA VAL A 27 -8.10 -5.58 -16.44
C VAL A 27 -9.54 -5.91 -16.85
N VAL A 28 -10.21 -4.95 -17.50
CA VAL A 28 -11.42 -5.17 -18.32
C VAL A 28 -11.32 -4.30 -19.60
N ALA A 29 -10.42 -4.63 -20.53
CA ALA A 29 -10.45 -4.15 -21.91
C ALA A 29 -9.63 -5.08 -22.83
N PRO A 30 -10.13 -5.46 -24.02
CA PRO A 30 -9.50 -6.48 -24.87
C PRO A 30 -8.13 -6.11 -25.48
N THR A 31 -7.72 -4.83 -25.42
CA THR A 31 -6.44 -4.34 -25.95
C THR A 31 -5.56 -3.64 -24.91
N ALA A 32 -5.97 -3.60 -23.65
CA ALA A 32 -5.16 -3.00 -22.59
C ALA A 32 -4.13 -4.00 -22.05
N THR A 33 -2.90 -3.56 -21.85
CA THR A 33 -1.89 -4.37 -21.15
C THR A 33 -2.15 -4.30 -19.64
N GLU A 34 -2.10 -5.44 -18.94
CA GLU A 34 -2.26 -5.47 -17.49
C GLU A 34 -1.17 -4.63 -16.81
N GLY A 35 -1.57 -3.75 -15.89
CA GLY A 35 -0.68 -3.07 -14.97
C GLY A 35 -0.14 -4.00 -13.87
N SER A 36 0.85 -3.55 -13.09
CA SER A 36 1.52 -4.33 -12.02
C SER A 36 0.65 -4.51 -10.76
N ILE A 37 0.95 -5.48 -9.85
CA ILE A 37 0.29 -5.63 -8.51
C ILE A 37 1.10 -5.05 -7.30
N THR A 38 0.47 -4.27 -6.37
CA THR A 38 1.17 -3.43 -5.39
C THR A 38 1.66 -4.38 -4.33
N THR A 39 2.97 -4.53 -4.22
CA THR A 39 3.58 -5.45 -3.27
C THR A 39 4.57 -4.70 -2.39
N GLY A 40 4.93 -5.29 -1.25
CA GLY A 40 5.86 -4.69 -0.29
C GLY A 40 5.27 -3.56 0.57
N LEU A 41 3.94 -3.45 0.67
CA LEU A 41 3.30 -2.50 1.60
C LEU A 41 3.53 -2.93 3.04
N ARG A 42 3.62 -1.93 3.93
CA ARG A 42 3.71 -2.19 5.37
C ARG A 42 2.44 -2.92 5.84
N PRO A 43 2.57 -3.95 6.69
CA PRO A 43 1.42 -4.59 7.33
C PRO A 43 0.60 -3.58 8.14
N TYR A 44 -0.70 -3.85 8.28
CA TYR A 44 -1.61 -3.07 9.12
C TYR A 44 -1.51 -1.55 8.89
N THR A 45 -1.48 -1.14 7.62
CA THR A 45 -1.33 0.25 7.20
C THR A 45 -2.48 0.63 6.26
N GLU A 46 -3.12 1.75 6.52
CA GLU A 46 -4.12 2.32 5.63
C GLU A 46 -3.47 2.98 4.42
N ASN A 47 -4.03 2.71 3.25
CA ASN A 47 -3.59 3.28 1.99
C ASN A 47 -4.80 3.80 1.21
N ASN A 48 -4.63 4.93 0.54
CA ASN A 48 -5.55 5.38 -0.49
C ASN A 48 -5.30 4.56 -1.77
N VAL A 49 -6.35 3.94 -2.30
CA VAL A 49 -6.30 3.17 -3.52
C VAL A 49 -6.74 4.04 -4.69
N VAL A 50 -5.97 4.04 -5.78
CA VAL A 50 -6.25 4.77 -7.01
C VAL A 50 -6.12 3.85 -8.21
N VAL A 51 -6.94 4.06 -9.23
CA VAL A 51 -6.79 3.44 -10.56
C VAL A 51 -6.18 4.46 -11.50
N GLN A 52 -5.02 4.19 -12.07
CA GLN A 52 -4.45 4.94 -13.17
C GLN A 52 -4.82 4.29 -14.51
N VAL A 53 -5.32 5.12 -15.43
CA VAL A 53 -5.64 4.73 -16.80
C VAL A 53 -4.77 5.54 -17.73
N THR A 54 -4.05 4.86 -18.63
CA THR A 54 -3.27 5.53 -19.67
C THR A 54 -3.93 5.32 -21.04
N THR A 55 -4.25 6.43 -21.70
CA THR A 55 -4.88 6.45 -23.02
C THR A 55 -4.10 7.40 -23.90
N ASN A 56 -3.62 6.92 -25.05
CA ASN A 56 -2.89 7.73 -26.03
C ASN A 56 -1.69 8.50 -25.43
N GLY A 57 -0.95 7.88 -24.50
CA GLY A 57 0.20 8.48 -23.82
C GLY A 57 -0.14 9.44 -22.67
N ALA A 58 -1.42 9.72 -22.41
CA ALA A 58 -1.86 10.52 -21.27
C ALA A 58 -2.36 9.62 -20.13
N THR A 59 -1.87 9.86 -18.90
CA THR A 59 -2.27 9.11 -17.70
C THR A 59 -3.23 9.93 -16.84
N THR A 60 -4.37 9.34 -16.48
CA THR A 60 -5.36 9.90 -15.55
C THR A 60 -5.52 8.98 -14.34
N ALA A 61 -5.65 9.55 -13.14
CA ALA A 61 -5.83 8.81 -11.90
C ALA A 61 -7.25 8.99 -11.35
N PHE A 62 -7.87 7.89 -10.93
CA PHE A 62 -9.22 7.81 -10.39
C PHE A 62 -9.16 7.25 -8.97
N PRO A 63 -9.55 7.99 -7.92
CA PRO A 63 -9.57 7.45 -6.56
C PRO A 63 -10.66 6.39 -6.42
N THR A 64 -10.33 5.27 -5.77
CA THR A 64 -11.29 4.17 -5.51
C THR A 64 -11.69 4.06 -4.04
N GLY A 65 -10.95 4.70 -3.14
CA GLY A 65 -11.23 4.73 -1.71
C GLY A 65 -10.00 4.39 -0.86
N GLN A 66 -10.21 4.03 0.40
CA GLN A 66 -9.14 3.62 1.33
C GLN A 66 -9.24 2.13 1.63
N ALA A 67 -8.08 1.49 1.82
CA ALA A 67 -7.99 0.09 2.19
C ALA A 67 -6.83 -0.13 3.15
N TRP A 68 -7.01 -1.09 4.06
CA TRP A 68 -5.99 -1.53 5.01
C TRP A 68 -5.28 -2.77 4.48
N THR A 69 -3.97 -2.83 4.64
CA THR A 69 -3.21 -4.06 4.44
C THR A 69 -3.48 -5.05 5.57
N TRP A 70 -3.44 -6.34 5.25
CA TRP A 70 -3.59 -7.39 6.25
C TRP A 70 -2.54 -7.26 7.36
N SER A 71 -2.92 -7.67 8.57
CA SER A 71 -1.96 -7.83 9.65
C SER A 71 -1.05 -9.02 9.37
N THR A 72 0.18 -8.92 9.85
CA THR A 72 1.13 -10.03 9.93
C THR A 72 1.47 -10.30 11.39
N ALA A 73 2.26 -11.34 11.65
CA ALA A 73 2.85 -11.51 12.99
C ALA A 73 3.57 -10.21 13.41
N PRO A 74 3.35 -9.71 14.65
CA PRO A 74 4.07 -8.55 15.15
C PRO A 74 5.58 -8.82 15.19
N SER A 75 6.39 -7.77 15.00
CA SER A 75 7.82 -7.86 15.28
C SER A 75 8.05 -8.05 16.79
N PRO A 76 9.17 -8.69 17.20
CA PRO A 76 9.56 -8.72 18.61
C PRO A 76 9.64 -7.30 19.20
N PRO A 77 9.33 -7.12 20.50
CA PRO A 77 9.56 -5.85 21.18
C PRO A 77 11.04 -5.45 21.12
N ALA A 78 11.29 -4.17 20.87
CA ALA A 78 12.63 -3.59 20.92
C ALA A 78 12.83 -2.82 22.23
N ASP A 79 14.09 -2.55 22.58
CA ASP A 79 14.48 -1.65 23.68
C ASP A 79 14.02 -2.06 25.09
N ILE A 80 13.93 -3.37 25.35
CA ILE A 80 13.57 -3.90 26.67
C ILE A 80 14.64 -3.53 27.70
N THR A 81 14.23 -2.79 28.72
CA THR A 81 15.05 -2.43 29.88
C THR A 81 14.49 -3.06 31.15
N ALA A 82 15.37 -3.56 32.01
CA ALA A 82 14.98 -4.13 33.30
C ALA A 82 15.72 -3.44 34.45
N LYS A 83 14.99 -3.10 35.52
CA LYS A 83 15.54 -2.49 36.73
C LYS A 83 15.01 -3.19 37.98
N ALA A 84 15.91 -3.65 38.84
CA ALA A 84 15.53 -4.15 40.16
C ALA A 84 14.98 -3.01 41.02
N LEU A 85 13.79 -3.20 41.58
CA LEU A 85 13.17 -2.27 42.51
C LEU A 85 13.39 -2.71 43.97
N SER A 86 13.44 -4.02 44.20
CA SER A 86 13.68 -4.64 45.51
C SER A 86 14.27 -6.05 45.32
N SER A 87 14.52 -6.76 46.42
CA SER A 87 14.96 -8.17 46.39
C SER A 87 13.93 -9.13 45.81
N SER A 88 12.67 -8.70 45.62
CA SER A 88 11.57 -9.52 45.11
C SER A 88 10.81 -8.88 43.95
N SER A 89 11.32 -7.80 43.36
CA SER A 89 10.61 -7.07 42.31
C SER A 89 11.55 -6.46 41.27
N ILE A 90 11.21 -6.63 40.00
CA ILE A 90 11.87 -6.05 38.83
C ILE A 90 10.82 -5.31 38.01
N MET A 91 11.13 -4.09 37.61
CA MET A 91 10.38 -3.35 36.59
C MET A 91 10.98 -3.66 35.23
N VAL A 92 10.13 -3.99 34.25
CA VAL A 92 10.50 -4.19 32.85
C VAL A 92 9.71 -3.17 32.02
N SER A 93 10.40 -2.46 31.14
CA SER A 93 9.82 -1.49 30.20
C SER A 93 10.37 -1.73 28.80
#